data_AF-A0A2D7INK6-F1
#
_entry.id   AF-A0A2D7INK6-F1
#
_cell.length_a   1.000
_cell.length_b   1.000
_cell.length_c   1.000
_cell.angle_alpha   90.00
_cell.angle_beta   90.00
_cell.angle_gamma   90.00
#
_symmetry.space_group_name_H-M   'P 1'
#
loop_
_entity.id
_entity.type
_entity.pdbx_description
1 polymer ?
#
loop_
_entity_poly.entity_id
_entity_poly.type
_entity_poly.pdbx_seq_one_letter_code
_entity_poly.pdbx_strand_id
1 'polypeptide(L)'
;MKIYYIIGISILVLCLNLVYSKNLSTKPIKLLNSLHDNNGWEILDSSSNNLVSTKEIQERDLFAVMVKKDIELPKKILQNVIMDVNNYKQFLKSSDSFISNEIKRTTHFVDGYQFIPINIP
;
A
#
# COMPACT_ATOMS: atom_id res chain seq x y z
N MET A 1 -8.89 49.26 -30.24
CA MET A 1 -7.83 48.84 -29.30
C MET A 1 -8.33 48.07 -28.07
N LYS A 2 -9.43 48.48 -27.41
CA LYS A 2 -9.90 47.87 -26.15
C LYS A 2 -10.28 46.38 -26.21
N ILE A 3 -10.78 45.90 -27.35
CA ILE A 3 -11.19 44.49 -27.53
C ILE A 3 -10.01 43.50 -27.54
N TYR A 4 -8.87 43.89 -28.12
CA TYR A 4 -7.68 43.03 -28.13
C TYR A 4 -7.10 42.81 -26.74
N TYR A 5 -7.20 43.81 -25.85
CA TYR A 5 -6.80 43.69 -24.45
C TYR A 5 -7.71 42.72 -23.68
N ILE A 6 -9.02 42.75 -23.92
CA ILE A 6 -9.98 41.86 -23.26
C ILE A 6 -9.74 40.40 -23.69
N ILE A 7 -9.48 40.16 -24.98
CA ILE A 7 -9.15 38.81 -25.49
C ILE A 7 -7.82 38.32 -24.88
N GLY A 8 -6.80 39.19 -24.83
CA GLY A 8 -5.51 38.84 -24.22
C GLY A 8 -5.62 38.49 -22.73
N ILE A 9 -6.41 39.25 -21.97
CA ILE A 9 -6.67 38.96 -20.55
C ILE A 9 -7.43 37.65 -20.37
N SER A 10 -8.43 37.39 -21.22
CA SER A 10 -9.21 36.15 -21.16
C SER A 10 -8.35 34.92 -21.45
N ILE A 11 -7.44 35.00 -22.44
CA ILE A 11 -6.47 33.95 -22.75
C ILE A 11 -5.50 33.75 -21.57
N LEU A 12 -5.01 34.83 -20.95
CA LEU A 12 -4.12 34.74 -19.80
C LEU A 12 -4.79 34.05 -18.60
N VAL A 13 -6.06 34.39 -18.31
CA VAL A 13 -6.84 33.74 -17.25
C VAL A 13 -7.09 32.26 -17.57
N LEU A 14 -7.34 31.91 -18.85
CA LEU A 14 -7.48 30.52 -19.27
C LEU A 14 -6.18 29.73 -19.08
N CYS A 15 -5.03 30.32 -19.40
CA CYS A 15 -3.71 29.70 -19.21
C CYS A 15 -3.35 29.49 -17.74
N LEU A 16 -3.73 30.43 -16.86
CA LEU A 16 -3.48 30.30 -15.42
C LEU A 16 -4.24 29.11 -14.79
N ASN A 17 -5.42 28.78 -15.30
CA ASN A 17 -6.19 27.62 -14.84
C ASN A 17 -5.60 26.27 -15.28
N LEU A 18 -4.91 26.21 -16.43
CA LEU A 18 -4.24 24.99 -16.90
C LEU A 18 -2.99 24.62 -16.06
N VAL A 19 -2.35 25.61 -15.44
CA VAL A 19 -1.15 25.40 -14.60
C VAL A 19 -1.52 24.94 -13.19
N TYR A 20 -2.77 25.12 -12.76
CA TYR A 20 -3.25 24.70 -11.44
C TYR A 20 -3.64 23.21 -11.43
N SER A 21 -2.72 22.34 -11.86
CA SER A 21 -2.86 20.90 -11.64
C SER A 21 -2.70 20.63 -10.14
N LYS A 22 -3.82 20.27 -9.51
CA LYS A 22 -3.90 19.88 -8.10
C LYS A 22 -2.94 18.72 -7.89
N ASN A 23 -1.94 18.89 -7.03
CA ASN A 23 -1.04 17.82 -6.56
C ASN A 23 -1.89 16.76 -5.84
N LEU A 24 -2.49 15.85 -6.61
CA LEU A 24 -3.35 14.79 -6.12
C LEU A 24 -2.46 13.77 -5.42
N SER A 25 -2.21 13.99 -4.12
CA SER A 25 -1.65 13.03 -3.15
C SER A 25 -0.81 11.93 -3.79
N THR A 26 0.34 12.29 -4.36
CA THR A 26 1.26 11.34 -5.01
C THR A 26 1.96 10.42 -4.02
N LYS A 27 1.89 10.73 -2.71
CA LYS A 27 2.64 10.03 -1.66
C LYS A 27 2.29 8.54 -1.53
N PRO A 28 0.99 8.11 -1.44
CA PRO A 28 0.66 6.69 -1.36
C PRO A 28 1.06 5.93 -2.62
N ILE A 29 0.89 6.54 -3.79
CA ILE A 29 1.26 5.95 -5.10
C ILE A 29 2.79 5.83 -5.23
N LYS A 30 3.54 6.86 -4.82
CA LYS A 30 5.01 6.84 -4.84
C LYS A 30 5.56 5.73 -3.93
N LEU A 31 5.00 5.58 -2.72
CA LEU A 31 5.38 4.49 -1.82
C LEU A 31 5.03 3.13 -2.43
N LEU A 32 3.78 2.96 -2.90
CA LEU A 32 3.34 1.72 -3.53
C LEU A 32 4.23 1.34 -4.72
N ASN A 33 4.52 2.28 -5.60
CA ASN A 33 5.41 2.04 -6.75
C ASN A 33 6.83 1.67 -6.31
N SER A 34 7.36 2.31 -5.27
CA SER A 34 8.66 1.95 -4.70
C SER A 34 8.68 0.52 -4.13
N LEU A 35 7.59 0.08 -3.51
CA LEU A 35 7.45 -1.28 -2.99
C LEU A 35 7.28 -2.34 -4.09
N HIS A 36 6.66 -1.96 -5.22
CA HIS A 36 6.51 -2.84 -6.39
C HIS A 36 7.77 -2.93 -7.25
N ASP A 37 8.68 -1.96 -7.15
CA ASP A 37 9.97 -2.04 -7.82
C ASP A 37 10.84 -3.14 -7.19
N ASN A 38 11.41 -4.00 -8.03
CA ASN A 38 12.32 -5.07 -7.62
C ASN A 38 13.71 -4.56 -7.21
N ASN A 39 14.03 -3.29 -7.47
CA ASN A 39 15.32 -2.69 -7.07
C ASN A 39 15.36 -2.37 -5.57
N GLY A 40 16.54 -2.49 -4.96
CA GLY A 40 16.80 -2.10 -3.56
C GLY A 40 16.24 -3.05 -2.50
N TRP A 41 15.81 -4.25 -2.90
CA TRP A 41 15.47 -5.31 -1.96
C TRP A 41 16.71 -6.13 -1.62
N GLU A 42 16.99 -6.28 -0.32
CA GLU A 42 18.07 -7.09 0.22
C GLU A 42 17.49 -8.38 0.79
N ILE A 43 18.09 -9.53 0.46
CA ILE A 43 17.61 -10.83 0.93
C ILE A 43 18.08 -11.04 2.37
N LEU A 44 17.13 -11.23 3.28
CA LEU A 44 17.39 -11.58 4.69
C LEU A 44 17.46 -13.09 4.89
N ASP A 45 16.57 -13.83 4.23
CA ASP A 45 16.48 -15.28 4.35
C ASP A 45 15.99 -15.89 3.03
N SER A 46 16.57 -17.03 2.67
CA SER A 46 16.20 -17.83 1.51
C SER A 46 16.07 -19.32 1.85
N SER A 47 16.10 -19.65 3.14
CA SER A 47 15.90 -21.01 3.62
C SER A 47 14.41 -21.38 3.58
N SER A 48 14.10 -22.67 3.42
CA SER A 48 12.73 -23.22 3.57
C SER A 48 11.68 -22.85 2.50
N ASN A 49 12.06 -22.73 1.22
CA ASN A 49 11.17 -22.40 0.09
C ASN A 49 10.50 -21.03 0.18
N ASN A 50 10.93 -20.20 1.14
CA ASN A 50 10.48 -18.82 1.30
C ASN A 50 11.68 -17.92 1.01
N LEU A 51 11.44 -16.82 0.31
CA LEU A 51 12.39 -15.74 0.14
C LEU A 51 11.87 -14.55 0.95
N VAL A 52 12.63 -14.15 1.97
CA VAL A 52 12.35 -12.98 2.79
C VAL A 52 13.36 -11.90 2.43
N SER A 53 12.88 -10.73 2.07
CA SER A 53 13.71 -9.58 1.75
C SER A 53 13.22 -8.32 2.44
N THR A 54 14.11 -7.36 2.60
CA THR A 54 13.82 -6.04 3.16
C THR A 54 14.24 -4.91 2.25
N LYS A 55 13.55 -3.78 2.38
CA LYS A 55 13.89 -2.54 1.68
C LYS A 55 13.68 -1.36 2.62
N GLU A 56 14.69 -0.50 2.72
CA GLU A 56 14.58 0.74 3.47
C GLU A 56 13.59 1.70 2.78
N ILE A 57 12.71 2.32 3.56
CA ILE A 57 11.76 3.31 3.06
C ILE A 57 12.38 4.70 3.20
N GLN A 58 12.86 5.26 2.10
CA GLN A 58 13.44 6.60 2.07
C GLN A 58 12.54 7.63 2.77
N GLU A 59 13.18 8.57 3.47
CA GLU A 59 12.53 9.63 4.25
C GLU A 59 11.77 9.11 5.49
N ARG A 60 11.90 7.83 5.85
CA ARG A 60 11.32 7.22 7.04
C ARG A 60 12.32 6.27 7.70
N ASP A 61 12.35 6.25 9.02
CA ASP A 61 13.11 5.25 9.78
C ASP A 61 12.30 3.93 9.85
N LEU A 62 12.07 3.32 8.68
CA LEU A 62 11.23 2.15 8.51
C LEU A 62 11.77 1.23 7.41
N PHE A 63 11.62 -0.08 7.63
CA PHE A 63 11.87 -1.11 6.64
C PHE A 63 10.56 -1.73 6.16
N ALA A 64 10.44 -1.94 4.86
CA ALA A 64 9.45 -2.86 4.30
C ALA A 64 10.01 -4.27 4.28
N VAL A 65 9.13 -5.25 4.48
CA VAL A 65 9.43 -6.68 4.42
C VAL A 65 8.62 -7.30 3.28
N MET A 66 9.26 -8.10 2.43
CA MET A 66 8.62 -8.92 1.42
C MET A 66 8.86 -10.39 1.74
N VAL A 67 7.80 -11.19 1.64
CA VAL A 67 7.87 -12.66 1.72
C VAL A 67 7.33 -13.22 0.42
N LYS A 68 8.16 -13.99 -0.29
CA LYS A 68 7.80 -14.67 -1.51
C LYS A 68 7.86 -16.18 -1.31
N LYS A 69 6.79 -16.87 -1.66
CA LYS A 69 6.68 -18.32 -1.62
C LYS A 69 5.81 -18.80 -2.77
N ASP A 70 6.29 -19.79 -3.50
CA ASP A 70 5.47 -20.46 -4.50
C ASP A 70 4.60 -21.52 -3.81
N ILE A 71 3.29 -21.45 -4.03
CA ILE A 71 2.31 -22.36 -3.43
C ILE A 71 1.37 -22.92 -4.50
N GLU A 72 1.11 -24.21 -4.44
CA GLU A 72 0.09 -24.87 -5.27
C GLU A 72 -1.28 -24.77 -4.59
N LEU A 73 -1.83 -23.56 -4.55
CA LEU A 73 -3.12 -23.29 -3.92
C LEU A 73 -4.08 -22.59 -4.91
N PRO A 74 -5.35 -23.04 -5.03
CA PRO A 74 -6.35 -22.34 -5.81
C PRO A 74 -6.52 -20.89 -5.33
N LYS A 75 -6.52 -19.94 -6.27
CA LYS A 75 -6.66 -18.49 -5.98
C LYS A 75 -7.86 -18.17 -5.11
N LYS A 76 -8.99 -18.88 -5.32
CA LYS A 76 -10.23 -18.69 -4.54
C LYS A 76 -10.05 -19.02 -3.05
N ILE A 77 -9.26 -20.03 -2.73
CA ILE A 77 -8.98 -20.39 -1.33
C ILE A 77 -8.15 -19.29 -0.68
N LEU A 78 -7.10 -18.81 -1.36
CA LEU A 78 -6.27 -17.71 -0.87
C LEU A 78 -7.11 -16.44 -0.64
N GLN A 79 -7.95 -16.07 -1.60
CA GLN A 79 -8.86 -14.92 -1.47
C GLN A 79 -9.83 -15.08 -0.31
N ASN A 80 -10.45 -16.25 -0.15
CA ASN A 80 -11.36 -16.51 0.95
C ASN A 80 -10.67 -16.34 2.31
N VAL A 81 -9.44 -16.84 2.45
CA VAL A 81 -8.66 -16.71 3.69
C VAL A 81 -8.29 -15.25 3.94
N ILE A 82 -7.75 -14.53 2.95
CA ILE A 82 -7.34 -13.12 3.12
C ILE A 82 -8.55 -12.19 3.38
N MET A 83 -9.71 -12.53 2.85
CA MET A 83 -10.93 -11.74 3.05
C MET A 83 -11.66 -12.05 4.36
N ASP A 84 -11.22 -13.06 5.10
CA ASP A 84 -11.83 -13.50 6.37
C ASP A 84 -11.11 -12.92 7.59
N VAL A 85 -11.06 -11.58 7.64
CA VAL A 85 -10.33 -10.79 8.65
C VAL A 85 -10.69 -11.18 10.08
N ASN A 86 -11.94 -11.56 10.34
CA ASN A 86 -12.42 -11.92 11.68
C ASN A 86 -11.86 -13.25 12.20
N ASN A 87 -11.37 -14.13 11.31
CA ASN A 87 -10.83 -15.44 11.67
C ASN A 87 -9.30 -15.50 11.65
N TYR A 88 -8.61 -14.37 11.48
CA TYR A 88 -7.14 -14.33 11.44
C TYR A 88 -6.47 -14.90 12.70
N LYS A 89 -7.13 -14.79 13.86
CA LYS A 89 -6.66 -15.39 15.13
C LYS A 89 -6.48 -16.92 15.07
N GLN A 90 -7.15 -17.60 14.14
CA GLN A 90 -7.00 -19.04 13.96
C GLN A 90 -5.66 -19.40 13.29
N PHE A 91 -5.09 -18.47 12.52
CA PHE A 91 -3.86 -18.66 11.75
C PHE A 91 -2.65 -18.00 12.41
N LEU A 92 -2.83 -16.80 12.98
CA LEU A 92 -1.77 -16.00 13.62
C LEU A 92 -1.62 -16.36 15.10
N LYS A 93 -1.37 -17.63 15.39
CA LYS A 93 -1.31 -18.18 16.76
C LYS A 93 -0.09 -17.74 17.58
N SER A 94 0.93 -17.18 16.94
CA SER A 94 2.20 -16.82 17.57
C SER A 94 2.18 -15.50 18.35
N SER A 95 1.06 -14.76 18.33
CA SER A 95 0.88 -13.53 19.10
C SER A 95 -0.29 -13.68 20.05
N ASP A 96 0.00 -13.84 21.34
CA ASP A 96 -0.98 -14.12 22.40
C ASP A 96 -2.10 -13.07 22.51
N SER A 97 -1.86 -11.85 22.01
CA SER A 97 -2.77 -10.70 22.14
C SER A 97 -3.09 -10.01 20.80
N PHE A 98 -3.22 -10.80 19.72
CA PHE A 98 -3.66 -10.30 18.42
C PHE A 98 -5.10 -9.78 18.41
N ILE A 99 -5.31 -8.58 17.86
CA ILE A 99 -6.63 -8.02 17.59
C ILE A 99 -6.82 -7.91 16.08
N SER A 100 -7.95 -8.44 15.58
CA SER A 100 -8.38 -8.27 14.20
C SER A 100 -9.87 -8.06 14.14
N ASN A 101 -10.28 -6.95 13.52
CA ASN A 101 -11.66 -6.58 13.39
C ASN A 101 -11.95 -6.13 11.97
N GLU A 102 -13.04 -6.64 11.40
CA GLU A 102 -13.64 -6.04 10.20
C GLU A 102 -14.28 -4.69 10.55
N ILE A 103 -13.87 -3.64 9.84
CA ILE A 103 -14.46 -2.29 9.95
C ILE A 103 -15.62 -2.16 8.97
N LYS A 104 -15.41 -2.61 7.73
CA LYS A 104 -16.38 -2.49 6.64
C LYS A 104 -16.14 -3.56 5.60
N ARG A 105 -17.23 -4.05 4.98
CA ARG A 105 -17.18 -4.96 3.84
C ARG A 105 -18.06 -4.47 2.71
N THR A 106 -17.56 -4.64 1.50
CA THR A 106 -18.31 -4.47 0.25
C THR A 106 -18.18 -5.74 -0.59
N THR A 107 -18.80 -5.76 -1.76
CA THR A 107 -18.62 -6.84 -2.74
C THR A 107 -17.21 -6.91 -3.30
N HIS A 108 -16.40 -5.85 -3.13
CA HIS A 108 -15.08 -5.73 -3.77
C HIS A 108 -13.91 -5.76 -2.77
N PHE A 109 -14.13 -5.31 -1.53
CA PHE A 109 -13.06 -5.19 -0.54
C PHE A 109 -13.58 -5.34 0.90
N VAL A 110 -12.64 -5.61 1.80
CA VAL A 110 -12.84 -5.62 3.25
C VAL A 110 -11.82 -4.65 3.86
N ASP A 111 -12.32 -3.68 4.61
CA ASP A 111 -11.52 -2.83 5.47
C ASP A 111 -11.38 -3.52 6.84
N GLY A 112 -10.15 -3.78 7.25
CA GLY A 112 -9.84 -4.43 8.52
C GLY A 112 -8.91 -3.57 9.38
N TYR A 113 -9.09 -3.65 10.69
CA TYR A 113 -8.13 -3.19 11.68
C TYR A 113 -7.36 -4.39 12.22
N GLN A 114 -6.03 -4.31 12.23
CA GLN A 114 -5.16 -5.34 12.78
C GLN A 114 -4.17 -4.72 13.74
N PHE A 115 -4.04 -5.31 14.92
CA PHE A 115 -3.02 -4.98 15.90
C PHE A 115 -2.32 -6.25 16.33
N ILE A 116 -1.03 -6.33 15.99
CA ILE A 116 -0.12 -7.40 16.40
C ILE A 116 0.82 -6.77 17.43
N PRO A 117 0.65 -7.05 18.72
CA PRO A 117 1.57 -6.56 19.72
C PRO A 117 2.93 -7.23 19.51
N ILE A 118 3.98 -6.42 19.44
CA ILE A 118 5.35 -6.89 19.38
C ILE A 118 5.92 -6.72 20.79
N ASN A 119 6.20 -7.83 21.46
CA ASN A 119 6.97 -7.80 22.69
C ASN A 119 8.44 -7.59 22.30
N ILE A 120 8.83 -6.32 22.17
CA ILE A 120 10.23 -5.95 22.03
C ILE A 120 10.84 -6.00 23.45
N PRO A 121 11.89 -6.81 23.69
CA PRO A 121 12.59 -6.85 24.98
C PRO A 121 13.29 -5.52 25.31
#